data_AF-A0A1G7P7H7-F1
#
_entry.id   AF-A0A1G7P7H7-F1
#
_cell.length_a   1.000
_cell.length_b   1.000
_cell.length_c   1.000
_cell.angle_alpha   90.00
_cell.angle_beta   90.00
_cell.angle_gamma   90.00
#
_symmetry.space_group_name_H-M   'P 1'
#
loop_
_entity.id
_entity.type
_entity.pdbx_description
1 polymer ?
#
loop_
_entity_poly.entity_id
_entity_poly.type
_entity_poly.pdbx_seq_one_letter_code
_entity_poly.pdbx_strand_id
1 'polypeptide(L)'
;MNQTARLKPLFHPGKLLITPAALAALRSNGVPVISVMLRHIAGDWGSVSDNDKEQNDLSIAAGLRLLSIYRLPDGNRIIVTTEWDRSTTTVERLDEVVTAQRAQSVSTTRRSYPAWPIAQYVQEAHS
;
A
#
# COMPACT_ATOMS: atom_id res chain seq x y z
N MET A 1 -13.65 20.51 4.43
CA MET A 1 -13.11 19.33 5.14
C MET A 1 -11.65 19.64 5.45
N ASN A 2 -11.35 20.06 6.68
CA ASN A 2 -10.00 20.44 7.07
C ASN A 2 -9.19 19.17 7.34
N GLN A 3 -8.39 18.76 6.37
CA GLN A 3 -7.38 17.73 6.57
C GLN A 3 -6.31 18.36 7.47
N THR A 4 -6.36 18.07 8.77
CA THR A 4 -5.35 18.52 9.72
C THR A 4 -4.02 17.92 9.31
N ALA A 5 -3.11 18.76 8.79
CA ALA A 5 -1.75 18.34 8.50
C ALA A 5 -1.12 17.84 9.81
N ARG A 6 -0.93 16.53 9.93
CA ARG A 6 -0.18 15.96 11.07
C ARG A 6 1.27 16.41 10.92
N LEU A 7 1.69 17.33 11.78
CA LEU A 7 3.04 17.90 11.77
C LEU A 7 4.10 16.90 12.26
N LYS A 8 3.69 15.84 12.97
CA LYS A 8 4.58 14.79 13.48
C LYS A 8 4.49 13.55 12.57
N PRO A 9 5.61 13.01 12.06
CA PRO A 9 5.60 11.76 11.31
C PRO A 9 5.16 10.59 12.20
N LEU A 10 4.36 9.68 11.64
CA LEU A 10 3.85 8.50 12.34
C LEU A 10 4.92 7.42 12.52
N PHE A 11 5.91 7.37 11.62
CA PHE A 11 7.00 6.40 11.64
C PHE A 11 8.25 6.98 10.97
N HIS A 12 9.40 6.34 11.19
CA HIS A 12 10.64 6.66 10.50
C HIS A 12 10.65 5.98 9.12
N PRO A 13 10.93 6.67 8.00
CA PRO A 13 10.89 6.07 6.67
C PRO A 13 12.15 5.27 6.30
N GLY A 14 13.26 5.46 7.02
CA GLY A 14 14.52 4.82 6.68
C GLY A 14 15.11 5.35 5.36
N LYS A 15 15.80 4.48 4.62
CA LYS A 15 16.45 4.82 3.35
C LYS A 15 15.43 4.97 2.23
N LEU A 16 15.51 6.08 1.50
CA LEU A 16 14.64 6.32 0.36
C LEU A 16 15.22 5.71 -0.91
N LEU A 17 14.47 4.81 -1.54
CA LEU A 17 14.74 4.25 -2.86
C LEU A 17 13.67 4.72 -3.84
N ILE A 18 14.06 5.10 -5.05
CA ILE A 18 13.14 5.60 -6.07
C ILE A 18 13.49 4.96 -7.40
N THR A 19 12.54 4.31 -8.05
CA THR A 19 12.80 3.76 -9.39
C THR A 19 12.89 4.89 -10.41
N PRO A 20 13.72 4.76 -11.46
CA PRO A 20 13.80 5.76 -12.53
C PRO A 20 12.45 6.06 -13.16
N ALA A 21 11.62 5.02 -13.27
CA ALA A 21 10.25 5.11 -13.76
C ALA A 21 9.36 6.03 -12.90
N ALA A 22 9.38 5.84 -11.57
CA ALA A 22 8.63 6.68 -10.64
C ALA A 22 9.12 8.13 -10.70
N LEU A 23 10.44 8.32 -10.69
CA LEU A 23 11.05 9.65 -10.73
C LEU A 23 10.67 10.41 -12.01
N ALA A 24 10.68 9.74 -13.17
CA ALA A 24 10.26 10.32 -14.43
C ALA A 24 8.78 10.73 -14.40
N ALA A 25 7.90 9.85 -13.91
CA ALA A 25 6.47 10.14 -13.83
C ALA A 25 6.19 11.34 -12.89
N LEU A 26 6.82 11.37 -11.72
CA LEU A 26 6.71 12.48 -10.77
C LEU A 26 7.18 13.80 -11.39
N ARG A 27 8.33 13.80 -12.08
CA ARG A 27 8.88 14.98 -12.75
C ARG A 27 7.97 15.50 -13.86
N SER A 28 7.47 14.62 -14.73
CA SER A 28 6.58 15.01 -15.84
C SER A 28 5.27 15.63 -15.35
N ASN A 29 4.84 15.29 -14.12
CA ASN A 29 3.65 15.84 -13.49
C ASN A 29 3.93 17.03 -12.56
N GLY A 30 5.19 17.49 -12.45
CA GLY A 30 5.57 18.56 -11.53
C GLY A 30 5.35 18.23 -10.04
N VAL A 31 5.29 16.94 -9.68
CA VAL A 31 5.07 16.49 -8.30
C VAL A 31 6.43 16.18 -7.66
N PRO A 32 6.83 16.89 -6.59
CA PRO A 32 8.06 16.57 -5.88
C PRO A 32 7.98 15.22 -5.17
N VAL A 33 9.05 14.43 -5.21
CA VAL A 33 9.16 13.16 -4.46
C VAL A 33 8.90 13.38 -2.96
N ILE A 34 9.40 14.49 -2.41
CA ILE A 34 9.20 14.81 -1.00
C ILE A 34 7.72 14.95 -0.64
N SER A 35 6.88 15.41 -1.57
CA SER A 35 5.45 15.55 -1.32
C SER A 35 4.75 14.20 -1.13
N VAL A 36 5.08 13.18 -1.93
CA VAL A 36 4.53 11.83 -1.74
C VAL A 36 5.07 11.17 -0.47
N MET A 37 6.34 11.43 -0.12
CA MET A 37 6.94 10.94 1.12
C MET A 37 6.30 11.55 2.37
N LEU A 38 6.10 12.87 2.38
CA LEU A 38 5.47 13.57 3.51
C LEU A 38 4.04 13.10 3.74
N ARG A 39 3.29 12.83 2.67
CA ARG A 39 1.96 12.23 2.76
C ARG A 39 2.02 10.83 3.38
N HIS A 40 2.94 9.99 2.91
CA HIS A 40 3.07 8.60 3.40
C HIS A 40 3.39 8.56 4.90
N ILE A 41 4.39 9.34 5.35
CA ILE A 41 4.79 9.36 6.77
C ILE A 41 3.76 10.05 7.67
N ALA A 42 2.88 10.89 7.11
CA ALA A 42 1.79 11.52 7.85
C ALA A 42 0.54 10.62 7.95
N GLY A 43 0.54 9.45 7.31
CA GLY A 43 -0.60 8.53 7.25
C GLY A 43 -1.65 8.91 6.21
N ASP A 44 -1.33 9.79 5.26
CA ASP A 44 -2.15 9.95 4.06
C ASP A 44 -1.82 8.83 3.08
N TRP A 45 -2.59 7.75 3.17
CA TRP A 45 -2.40 6.54 2.36
C TRP A 45 -2.85 6.70 0.90
N GLY A 46 -3.43 7.85 0.53
CA GLY A 46 -3.88 8.15 -0.82
C GLY A 46 -5.08 7.31 -1.28
N SER A 47 -4.97 6.73 -2.47
CA SER A 47 -6.04 6.02 -3.19
C SER A 47 -6.12 4.52 -2.88
N VAL A 48 -5.73 4.09 -1.67
CA VAL A 48 -5.95 2.73 -1.16
C VAL A 48 -7.39 2.59 -0.60
N SER A 49 -7.90 1.35 -0.46
CA SER A 49 -9.24 1.13 0.11
C SER A 49 -9.29 1.50 1.59
N ASP A 50 -10.46 1.81 2.15
CA ASP A 50 -10.55 2.20 3.56
C ASP A 50 -10.14 1.08 4.53
N ASN A 51 -10.40 -0.19 4.17
CA ASN A 51 -9.88 -1.34 4.89
C ASN A 51 -8.35 -1.40 4.88
N ASP A 52 -7.72 -1.09 3.74
CA ASP A 52 -6.26 -1.06 3.66
C ASP A 52 -5.65 0.13 4.41
N LYS A 53 -6.38 1.26 4.51
CA LYS A 53 -5.98 2.40 5.36
C LYS A 53 -5.93 2.00 6.83
N GLU A 54 -7.01 1.37 7.31
CA GLU A 54 -7.08 0.87 8.69
C GLU A 54 -6.00 -0.18 8.93
N GLN A 55 -5.78 -1.08 7.97
CA GLN A 55 -4.71 -2.07 8.06
C GLN A 55 -3.32 -1.42 8.13
N ASN A 56 -3.06 -0.35 7.38
CA ASN A 56 -1.80 0.41 7.52
C ASN A 56 -1.67 1.02 8.92
N ASP A 57 -2.73 1.62 9.45
CA ASP A 57 -2.71 2.23 10.78
C ASP A 57 -2.38 1.19 11.86
N LEU A 58 -2.98 0.01 11.79
CA LEU A 58 -2.65 -1.13 12.67
C LEU A 58 -1.22 -1.64 12.46
N SER A 59 -0.77 -1.68 11.20
CA SER A 59 0.56 -2.15 10.80
C SER A 59 1.70 -1.28 11.32
N ILE A 60 1.44 0.00 11.62
CA ILE A 60 2.43 0.88 12.27
C ILE A 60 2.83 0.29 13.62
N ALA A 61 1.85 -0.05 14.47
CA ALA A 61 2.10 -0.58 15.80
C ALA A 61 2.55 -2.05 15.78
N ALA A 62 2.00 -2.84 14.84
CA ALA A 62 2.33 -4.26 14.69
C ALA A 62 3.70 -4.51 14.02
N GLY A 63 4.38 -3.47 13.51
CA GLY A 63 5.65 -3.61 12.81
C GLY A 63 5.53 -4.37 11.49
N LEU A 64 4.46 -4.13 10.74
CA LEU A 64 4.21 -4.73 9.42
C LEU A 64 4.47 -3.73 8.29
N ARG A 65 4.63 -4.22 7.06
CA ARG A 65 4.86 -3.41 5.86
C ARG A 65 3.71 -2.41 5.62
N LEU A 66 4.03 -1.19 5.20
CA LEU A 66 3.07 -0.13 4.92
C LEU A 66 3.02 0.18 3.43
N LEU A 67 1.86 0.51 2.89
CA LEU A 67 1.68 0.80 1.46
C LEU A 67 0.78 2.01 1.21
N SER A 68 1.14 2.86 0.26
CA SER A 68 0.31 3.96 -0.21
C SER A 68 0.30 4.05 -1.70
N ILE A 69 -0.80 4.58 -2.26
CA ILE A 69 -0.94 4.78 -3.70
C ILE A 69 -1.36 6.23 -3.94
N TYR A 70 -0.61 6.94 -4.76
CA TYR A 70 -0.92 8.31 -5.17
C TYR A 70 -1.18 8.38 -6.67
N ARG A 71 -2.31 8.98 -7.05
CA ARG A 71 -2.63 9.28 -8.45
C ARG A 71 -1.98 10.61 -8.83
N LEU A 72 -1.33 10.62 -9.99
CA LEU A 72 -0.78 11.82 -10.62
C LEU A 72 -1.81 12.43 -11.58
N PRO A 73 -1.66 13.73 -11.93
CA PRO A 73 -2.53 14.44 -12.88
C PRO A 73 -2.73 13.73 -14.23
N ASP A 74 -1.71 13.08 -14.76
CA ASP A 74 -1.76 12.33 -16.03
C ASP A 74 -2.40 10.93 -15.92
N GLY A 75 -2.90 10.55 -14.74
CA GLY A 75 -3.49 9.24 -14.46
C GLY A 75 -2.49 8.17 -14.04
N ASN A 76 -1.17 8.41 -14.14
CA ASN A 76 -0.18 7.49 -13.60
C ASN A 76 -0.33 7.34 -12.10
N ARG A 77 0.08 6.18 -11.59
CA ARG A 77 0.04 5.87 -10.16
C ARG A 77 1.44 5.67 -9.62
N ILE A 78 1.69 6.23 -8.44
CA ILE A 78 2.90 6.02 -7.66
C ILE A 78 2.54 5.16 -6.46
N ILE A 79 3.26 4.07 -6.28
CA ILE A 79 3.19 3.24 -5.08
C ILE A 79 4.37 3.62 -4.18
N VAL A 80 4.09 3.82 -2.89
CA VAL A 80 5.10 4.07 -1.86
C VAL A 80 4.97 2.98 -0.83
N THR A 81 6.07 2.29 -0.56
CA THR A 81 6.05 1.13 0.34
C THR A 81 7.17 1.24 1.36
N THR A 82 6.85 1.05 2.64
CA THR A 82 7.85 1.03 3.72
C THR A 82 7.95 -0.38 4.29
N GLU A 83 9.16 -0.93 4.31
CA GLU A 83 9.41 -2.28 4.85
C GLU A 83 9.02 -2.38 6.33
N TRP A 84 8.72 -3.60 6.77
CA TRP A 84 8.21 -3.89 8.11
C TRP A 84 9.16 -3.42 9.22
N ASP A 85 10.47 -3.51 8.98
CA ASP A 85 11.54 -3.06 9.89
C ASP A 85 11.84 -1.56 9.79
N ARG A 86 11.11 -0.83 8.95
CA ARG A 86 11.29 0.62 8.69
C ARG A 86 12.69 0.98 8.20
N SER A 87 13.44 0.03 7.65
CA SER A 87 14.79 0.28 7.13
C SER A 87 14.78 1.07 5.82
N THR A 88 13.72 0.90 5.03
CA THR A 88 13.65 1.37 3.65
C THR A 88 12.23 1.77 3.27
N THR A 89 12.10 2.90 2.56
CA THR A 89 10.90 3.28 1.82
C THR A 89 11.22 3.32 0.33
N THR A 90 10.46 2.57 -0.46
CA THR A 90 10.61 2.50 -1.92
C THR A 90 9.45 3.22 -2.61
N VAL A 91 9.78 4.07 -3.58
CA VAL A 91 8.84 4.80 -4.44
C VAL A 91 8.93 4.23 -5.85
N GLU A 92 7.83 3.67 -6.34
CA GLU A 92 7.76 3.00 -7.63
C GLU A 92 6.59 3.52 -8.46
N ARG A 93 6.70 3.43 -9.78
CA ARG A 93 5.55 3.64 -10.65
C ARG A 93 4.76 2.34 -10.64
N LEU A 94 3.46 2.44 -10.39
CA LEU A 94 2.57 1.31 -10.52
C LEU A 94 2.25 1.13 -12.01
N ASP A 95 2.97 0.21 -12.65
CA ASP A 95 2.65 -0.21 -14.00
C ASP A 95 1.36 -1.04 -13.96
N GLU A 96 0.38 -0.69 -14.79
CA GLU A 96 -0.89 -1.41 -14.81
C GLU A 96 -0.68 -2.82 -15.37
N VAL A 97 -0.67 -3.83 -14.49
CA VAL A 97 -1.27 -5.10 -14.86
C VAL A 97 -2.77 -4.85 -14.82
N VAL A 98 -3.43 -4.81 -15.98
CA VAL A 98 -4.89 -4.85 -16.05
C VAL A 98 -5.31 -6.13 -15.34
N THR A 99 -5.65 -6.02 -14.06
CA THR A 99 -6.36 -7.09 -13.37
C THR A 99 -7.78 -6.99 -13.88
N ALA A 100 -8.03 -7.67 -14.99
CA ALA A 100 -9.36 -7.80 -15.52
C ALA A 100 -10.24 -8.49 -14.46
N GLN A 101 -11.28 -7.75 -14.03
CA GLN A 101 -12.53 -8.20 -13.40
C GLN A 101 -12.48 -8.51 -11.89
N ARG A 102 -13.45 -8.06 -11.09
CA ARG A 102 -14.90 -8.25 -11.32
C ARG A 102 -15.74 -7.05 -10.86
N ALA A 103 -16.50 -6.51 -11.81
CA ALA A 103 -17.74 -5.81 -11.50
C ALA A 103 -18.61 -6.70 -10.59
N GLN A 104 -19.08 -6.12 -9.50
CA GLN A 104 -20.15 -6.69 -8.69
C GLN A 104 -21.43 -6.64 -9.52
N SER A 105 -21.78 -7.77 -10.13
CA SER A 105 -23.16 -8.06 -10.49
C SER A 105 -23.64 -9.20 -9.60
N VAL A 106 -24.64 -8.90 -8.78
CA VAL A 106 -25.41 -9.90 -8.06
C VAL A 106 -26.04 -10.82 -9.10
N SER A 107 -25.59 -12.06 -9.17
CA SER A 107 -26.30 -13.15 -9.82
C SER A 107 -25.89 -14.47 -9.18
N THR A 108 -26.89 -15.16 -8.65
CA THR A 108 -26.82 -16.48 -8.02
C THR A 108 -26.31 -17.52 -9.00
N THR A 109 -25.09 -18.03 -8.79
CA THR A 109 -24.74 -19.36 -9.29
C THR A 109 -23.62 -19.95 -8.43
N ARG A 110 -23.91 -21.12 -7.86
CA ARG A 110 -23.04 -21.97 -7.04
C ARG A 110 -21.69 -22.14 -7.74
N ARG A 111 -20.62 -21.50 -7.25
CA ARG A 111 -19.25 -21.73 -7.73
C ARG A 111 -18.48 -22.46 -6.63
N SER A 112 -18.27 -23.75 -6.86
CA SER A 112 -17.46 -24.61 -6.02
C SER A 112 -16.02 -24.10 -6.02
N TYR A 113 -15.49 -23.78 -4.84
CA TYR A 113 -14.07 -23.52 -4.68
C TYR A 113 -13.29 -24.84 -4.76
N PRO A 114 -12.06 -24.85 -5.30
CA PRO A 114 -11.17 -25.99 -5.12
C PRO A 114 -10.82 -26.11 -3.63
N ALA A 115 -10.96 -27.32 -3.09
CA ALA A 115 -10.59 -27.63 -1.72
C ALA A 115 -9.06 -27.60 -1.60
N TRP A 116 -8.53 -26.58 -0.93
CA TRP A 116 -7.14 -26.61 -0.47
C TRP A 116 -7.04 -27.63 0.67
N PRO A 117 -6.06 -28.55 0.65
CA PRO A 117 -5.88 -29.49 1.74
C PRO A 117 -5.57 -28.69 3.02
N ILE A 118 -6.38 -28.91 4.06
CA ILE A 118 -6.14 -28.38 5.40
C ILE A 118 -4.85 -29.05 5.89
N ALA A 119 -3.76 -28.28 5.95
CA ALA A 119 -2.57 -28.69 6.67
C ALA A 119 -2.98 -28.89 8.13
N GLN A 120 -3.05 -30.15 8.57
CA GLN A 120 -3.25 -30.48 9.97
C GLN A 120 -2.01 -30.03 10.73
N TYR A 121 -2.10 -28.87 11.38
CA TYR A 121 -1.12 -28.49 12.40
C TYR A 121 -1.32 -29.48 13.55
N VAL A 122 -0.47 -30.50 13.59
CA VAL A 122 -0.41 -31.45 14.70
C VAL A 122 0.13 -30.67 15.90
N GLN A 123 -0.73 -30.55 16.90
CA GLN A 123 -0.41 -29.97 18.18
C GLN A 123 0.29 -31.06 18.99
N GLU A 124 1.62 -31.12 18.89
CA GLU A 124 2.43 -31.87 19.86
C GLU A 124 2.31 -31.15 21.21
N ALA A 125 1.49 -31.72 22.09
CA ALA A 125 1.47 -31.37 23.50
C ALA A 125 1.86 -32.62 24.30
N HIS A 126 2.94 -32.45 25.03
CA HIS A 126 3.67 -33.42 25.83
C HIS A 126 2.85 -34.00 27.00
N SER A 127 3.11 -35.30 27.23
CA SER A 127 3.05 -36.10 28.47
C SER A 127 1.80 -36.11 29.34
#